data_AF-A0A9E4T1R7-F1
#
_entry.id   AF-A0A9E4T1R7-F1
#
_cell.length_a   1.000
_cell.length_b   1.000
_cell.length_c   1.000
_cell.angle_alpha   90.00
_cell.angle_beta   90.00
_cell.angle_gamma   90.00
#
_symmetry.space_group_name_H-M   'P 1'
#
loop_
_entity.id
_entity.type
_entity.pdbx_description
1 polymer ?
#
loop_
_entity_poly.entity_id
_entity_poly.type
_entity_poly.pdbx_seq_one_letter_code
_entity_poly.pdbx_strand_id
1 'polypeptide(L)' 'MNYAEMDTIESGLRFKTLGELVVETTGVTLHIESTNVHVHEVVIVEGDFQGTKYMHNLDYAQSL' A
#
# COMPACT_ATOMS: atom_id res chain seq x y z
N MET A 1 -3.06 11.79 -4.17
CA MET A 1 -3.27 10.91 -5.34
C MET A 1 -4.49 10.05 -5.04
N ASN A 2 -5.09 9.42 -6.06
CA ASN A 2 -6.25 8.54 -5.90
C ASN A 2 -5.80 7.11 -6.27
N TYR A 3 -5.05 6.48 -5.37
CA TYR A 3 -4.46 5.16 -5.56
C TYR A 3 -5.52 4.09 -5.73
N ALA A 4 -6.70 4.23 -5.11
CA ALA A 4 -7.82 3.31 -5.35
C ALA A 4 -8.28 3.26 -6.82
N GLU A 5 -7.98 4.28 -7.63
CA GLU A 5 -8.31 4.31 -9.06
C GLU A 5 -7.17 3.77 -9.95
N MET A 6 -6.00 3.46 -9.38
CA MET A 6 -4.82 3.01 -10.12
C MET A 6 -4.80 1.49 -10.24
N ASP A 7 -4.84 0.98 -11.48
CA ASP A 7 -4.76 -0.45 -11.78
C ASP A 7 -3.35 -1.05 -11.58
N THR A 8 -2.36 -0.18 -11.44
CA THR A 8 -0.95 -0.51 -11.29
C THR A 8 -0.27 0.44 -10.30
N ILE A 9 0.81 -0.04 -9.69
CA ILE A 9 1.65 0.75 -8.78
C ILE A 9 3.11 0.40 -9.01
N GLU A 10 3.98 1.40 -8.91
CA GLU A 10 5.42 1.15 -8.94
C GLU A 10 5.86 0.51 -7.61
N SER A 11 6.85 -0.39 -7.66
CA SER A 11 7.51 -0.90 -6.46
C SER A 11 8.49 0.14 -5.90
N GLY A 12 8.68 0.16 -4.58
CA GLY A 12 9.66 1.03 -3.92
C GLY A 12 9.12 2.37 -3.43
N LEU A 13 7.83 2.66 -3.62
CA LEU A 13 7.19 3.85 -3.08
C LEU A 13 6.95 3.67 -1.59
N ARG A 14 7.30 4.67 -0.77
CA ARG A 14 7.21 4.59 0.68
C ARG A 14 6.06 5.41 1.24
N PHE A 15 5.39 4.83 2.22
CA PHE A 15 4.24 5.42 2.87
C PHE A 15 4.29 5.22 4.38
N LYS A 16 3.71 6.17 5.10
CA LYS A 16 3.36 6.03 6.51
C LYS A 16 1.85 5.81 6.63
N THR A 17 1.46 4.69 7.22
CA THR A 17 0.04 4.34 7.42
C THR A 17 -0.55 5.05 8.64
N LEU A 18 -1.88 5.05 8.79
CA LEU A 18 -2.56 5.56 10.00
C LEU A 18 -2.16 4.82 11.28
N GLY A 19 -1.68 3.58 11.17
CA GLY A 19 -1.13 2.81 12.28
C GLY A 19 0.33 3.11 12.59
N GLU A 20 0.87 4.21 12.04
CA GLU A 20 2.26 4.66 12.19
C GLU A 20 3.33 3.70 11.62
N LEU A 21 2.92 2.67 10.86
CA LEU A 21 3.84 1.77 10.16
C LEU A 21 4.41 2.43 8.91
N VAL A 22 5.73 2.27 8.70
CA VAL A 22 6.41 2.61 7.44
C VAL A 22 6.41 1.40 6.52
N VAL A 23 5.88 1.57 5.32
CA VAL A 23 5.70 0.50 4.35
C VAL A 23 6.19 0.90 2.96
N GLU A 24 6.55 -0.09 2.15
CA GLU A 24 7.02 0.09 0.78
C GLU A 24 6.16 -0.74 -0.19
N THR A 25 5.77 -0.18 -1.33
CA THR A 25 4.99 -0.90 -2.36
C THR A 25 5.80 -2.00 -3.03
N THR A 26 5.18 -3.14 -3.31
CA THR A 26 5.86 -4.27 -3.98
C THR A 26 5.63 -4.30 -5.50
N GLY A 27 4.73 -3.46 -6.01
CA GLY A 27 4.28 -3.45 -7.41
C GLY A 27 3.05 -4.34 -7.68
N VAL A 28 2.60 -5.14 -6.70
CA VAL A 28 1.39 -5.96 -6.83
C VAL A 28 0.16 -5.12 -6.51
N THR A 29 -0.86 -5.24 -7.37
CA THR A 29 -2.16 -4.58 -7.21
C THR A 29 -3.27 -5.61 -7.29
N LEU A 30 -4.31 -5.43 -6.49
CA LEU A 30 -5.51 -6.25 -6.48
C LEU A 30 -6.74 -5.36 -6.69
N HIS A 31 -7.57 -5.69 -7.68
CA HIS A 31 -8.88 -5.06 -7.86
C HIS A 31 -9.91 -5.73 -6.96
N ILE A 32 -10.64 -4.92 -6.19
CA ILE A 32 -11.73 -5.34 -5.32
C ILE A 32 -13.06 -5.01 -6.02
N GLU A 33 -13.65 -6.01 -6.69
CA GLU A 33 -14.84 -5.83 -7.53
C GLU A 33 -16.05 -5.26 -6.77
N SER A 34 -16.26 -5.67 -5.52
CA SER A 34 -17.44 -5.29 -4.72
C SER A 34 -17.51 -3.78 -4.42
N THR A 35 -16.36 -3.11 -4.36
CA THR A 35 -16.24 -1.67 -4.12
C THR A 35 -15.63 -0.92 -5.30
N ASN A 36 -15.29 -1.63 -6.37
CA ASN A 36 -14.62 -1.12 -7.57
C ASN A 36 -13.40 -0.23 -7.27
N VAL A 37 -12.49 -0.72 -6.42
CA VAL A 37 -11.24 -0.03 -6.04
C VAL A 37 -10.05 -0.96 -6.16
N HIS A 38 -8.86 -0.39 -6.31
CA HIS A 38 -7.60 -1.09 -6.25
C HIS A 38 -6.97 -0.96 -4.86
N VAL A 39 -6.38 -2.05 -4.39
CA VAL A 39 -5.51 -2.06 -3.22
C VAL A 39 -4.13 -2.56 -3.64
N HIS A 40 -3.10 -2.04 -3.00
CA HIS A 40 -1.72 -2.30 -3.38
C HIS A 40 -1.02 -3.09 -2.28
N GLU A 41 -0.25 -4.10 -2.68
CA GLU A 41 0.56 -4.85 -1.72
C GLU A 41 1.71 -3.98 -1.24
N VAL A 42 1.89 -3.95 0.08
CA VAL A 42 2.98 -3.27 0.75
C VAL A 42 3.74 -4.24 1.65
N VAL A 43 5.02 -3.94 1.90
CA VAL A 43 5.85 -4.61 2.90
C VAL A 43 6.24 -3.63 3.99
N ILE A 44 6.14 -4.03 5.26
CA ILE A 44 6.62 -3.22 6.39
C ILE A 44 8.15 -3.19 6.33
N VAL A 45 8.75 -1.99 6.36
CA VAL A 45 10.20 -1.82 6.21
C VAL A 45 10.92 -1.46 7.52
N GLU A 46 10.19 -1.16 8.60
CA GLU A 46 10.73 -0.77 9.90
C GLU A 46 9.93 -1.38 11.07
N GLY A 47 10.60 -1.59 12.21
CA GLY A 47 9.98 -2.05 13.46
C GLY A 47 9.78 -3.58 13.55
N ASP A 48 9.08 -4.02 14.60
CA ASP A 48 8.96 -5.44 14.98
C ASP A 48 8.26 -6.32 13.93
N PHE A 49 7.47 -5.70 13.04
CA PHE A 49 6.72 -6.40 11.99
C PHE A 49 7.39 -6.32 10.61
N GLN A 50 8.65 -5.85 10.54
CA GLN A 50 9.40 -5.72 9.30
C GLN A 50 9.38 -7.02 8.47
N GLY A 51 9.16 -6.89 7.16
CA GLY A 51 9.05 -7.98 6.21
C GLY A 51 7.62 -8.53 6.04
N THR A 52 6.68 -8.15 6.90
CA THR A 52 5.27 -8.53 6.76
C THR A 52 4.65 -7.86 5.54
N LYS A 53 3.92 -8.62 4.72
CA LYS A 53 3.21 -8.13 3.54
C LYS A 53 1.70 -8.13 3.73
N TYR A 54 1.02 -7.14 3.19
CA TYR A 54 -0.44 -7.07 3.18
C TYR A 54 -0.96 -6.13 2.09
N MET A 55 -2.24 -6.27 1.74
CA MET A 55 -2.93 -5.36 0.82
C MET A 55 -3.38 -4.11 1.56
N HIS A 56 -3.05 -2.93 1.03
CA HIS A 56 -3.39 -1.66 1.65
C HIS A 56 -4.03 -0.70 0.64
N ASN A 57 -5.04 0.04 1.09
CA ASN A 57 -5.53 1.19 0.36
C ASN A 57 -4.63 2.38 0.70
N LEU A 58 -3.82 2.82 -0.27
CA LEU A 58 -2.83 3.89 -0.09
C LEU A 58 -3.45 5.30 0.00
N ASP A 59 -4.74 5.47 -0.29
CA ASP A 59 -5.42 6.77 -0.11
C ASP A 59 -5.52 7.19 1.37
N TYR A 60 -5.40 6.22 2.28
CA TYR A 60 -5.35 6.46 3.72
C TYR A 60 -3.91 6.53 4.26
N ALA A 61 -2.90 6.49 3.40
CA ALA A 61 -1.51 6.56 3.80
C ALA A 61 -0.87 7.88 3.35
N GLN A 62 0.10 8.35 4.13
CA GLN A 62 0.90 9.53 3.80
C GLN A 62 2.15 9.09 3.01
N SER A 63 2.32 9.59 1.79
CA SER A 63 3.58 9.39 1.03
C SER A 63 4.75 10.01 1.80
N LEU A 64 5.89 9.32 1.79
CA LEU A 64 7.17 9.76 2.36
C LEU A 64 8.16 10.20 1.30
#